data_AF-A0A3E0KEJ7-F1
#
_entry.id   AF-A0A3E0KEJ7-F1
#
_cell.length_a   1.000
_cell.length_b   1.000
_cell.length_c   1.000
_cell.angle_alpha   90.00
_cell.angle_beta   90.00
_cell.angle_gamma   90.00
#
_symmetry.space_group_name_H-M   'P 1'
#
loop_
_entity.id
_entity.type
_entity.pdbx_description
1 polymer ?
#
loop_
_entity_poly.entity_id
_entity_poly.type
_entity_poly.pdbx_seq_one_letter_code
_entity_poly.pdbx_strand_id
1 'polypeptide(L)'
;MIRVLLLPLTSSQMRAMKKMQQLQPEIQKLQKKYRNDPQKLNEKTMALWREHNVNPLAGCLPVLIQLPILWAFFAALRAYDFRADPGFLWIADLASPDPYVLPILTGVTTFLVTRMTSTAADPSQRVMLYGMPVFLAIVSRQFAAGLALYWVVSNLFQIVERYLVDWADRRAAKGEAG
;
A
#
# COMPACT_ATOMS: atom_id res chain seq x y z
N MET A 1 -7.55 -9.59 -12.69
CA MET A 1 -8.38 -8.90 -13.71
C MET A 1 -8.95 -7.57 -13.22
N ILE A 2 -9.56 -7.47 -12.04
CA ILE A 2 -10.19 -6.21 -11.53
C ILE A 2 -9.21 -5.01 -11.53
N ARG A 3 -7.94 -5.22 -11.17
CA ARG A 3 -6.95 -4.12 -11.12
C ARG A 3 -6.55 -3.56 -12.48
N VAL A 4 -6.66 -4.31 -13.58
CA VAL A 4 -6.36 -3.80 -14.93
C VAL A 4 -7.38 -2.73 -15.35
N LEU A 5 -8.65 -2.92 -14.99
CA LEU A 5 -9.71 -1.92 -15.23
C LEU A 5 -9.53 -0.66 -14.37
N LEU A 6 -8.87 -0.79 -13.21
CA LEU A 6 -8.64 0.32 -12.28
C LEU A 6 -7.35 1.09 -12.58
N LEU A 7 -6.51 0.67 -13.53
CA LEU A 7 -5.26 1.35 -13.91
C LEU A 7 -5.38 2.88 -14.13
N PRO A 8 -6.37 3.40 -14.88
CA PRO A 8 -6.49 4.86 -15.03
C PRO A 8 -6.78 5.54 -13.68
N LEU A 9 -7.58 4.90 -12.83
CA LEU A 9 -7.93 5.42 -11.51
C LEU A 9 -6.75 5.33 -10.52
N THR A 10 -5.98 4.25 -10.53
CA THR A 10 -4.81 4.09 -9.66
C THR A 10 -3.66 5.00 -10.10
N SER A 11 -3.53 5.28 -11.41
CA SER A 11 -2.53 6.23 -11.92
C SER A 11 -2.76 7.66 -11.42
N SER A 12 -4.01 8.13 -11.36
CA SER A 12 -4.33 9.46 -10.81
C SER A 12 -4.09 9.51 -9.30
N GLN A 13 -4.41 8.44 -8.57
CA GLN A 13 -4.10 8.32 -7.14
C GLN A 13 -2.59 8.34 -6.88
N MET A 14 -1.78 7.62 -7.67
CA MET A 14 -0.33 7.62 -7.53
C MET A 14 0.28 9.00 -7.79
N ARG A 15 -0.21 9.72 -8.81
CA ARG A 15 0.21 11.11 -9.08
C ARG A 15 -0.15 12.06 -7.93
N ALA A 16 -1.33 11.91 -7.32
CA ALA A 16 -1.71 12.68 -6.14
C ALA A 16 -0.81 12.39 -4.93
N MET A 17 -0.47 11.12 -4.69
CA MET A 17 0.46 10.71 -3.62
C MET A 17 1.88 11.26 -3.84
N LYS A 18 2.35 11.31 -5.09
CA LYS A 18 3.66 11.89 -5.43
C LYS A 18 3.71 13.39 -5.14
N LYS A 19 2.64 14.13 -5.43
CA LYS A 19 2.52 15.55 -5.05
C LYS A 19 2.54 15.75 -3.53
N MET A 20 1.85 14.88 -2.78
CA MET A 20 1.93 14.90 -1.31
C MET A 20 3.36 14.66 -0.80
N GLN A 21 4.09 13.70 -1.39
CA GLN A 21 5.49 13.44 -1.04
C GLN A 21 6.40 14.64 -1.30
N GLN A 22 6.17 15.38 -2.40
CA GLN A 22 6.93 16.61 -2.70
C GLN A 22 6.72 17.72 -1.67
N LEU A 23 5.55 17.77 -1.02
CA LEU A 23 5.23 18.74 0.03
C LEU A 23 5.70 18.33 1.43
N GLN A 24 6.13 17.08 1.61
CA GLN A 24 6.63 16.58 2.89
C GLN A 24 7.71 17.46 3.56
N PRO A 25 8.71 18.04 2.85
CA PRO A 25 9.66 18.97 3.49
C PRO A 25 9.00 20.23 4.06
N GLU A 26 7.94 20.75 3.44
CA GLU A 26 7.20 21.91 3.95
C GLU A 26 6.35 21.54 5.16
N ILE A 27 5.73 20.37 5.13
CA ILE A 27 5.01 19.80 6.27
C ILE A 27 5.95 19.65 7.47
N GLN A 28 7.20 19.19 7.26
CA GLN A 28 8.19 19.10 8.34
C GLN A 28 8.57 20.48 8.90
N LYS A 29 8.69 21.51 8.05
CA LYS A 29 8.92 22.89 8.52
C LYS A 29 7.76 23.37 9.39
N LEU A 30 6.51 23.08 8.99
CA LEU A 30 5.32 23.39 9.79
C LEU A 30 5.31 22.64 11.12
N GLN A 31 5.62 21.33 11.12
CA GLN A 31 5.70 20.52 12.34
C GLN A 31 6.75 21.05 13.31
N LYS A 32 7.92 21.50 12.82
CA LYS A 32 8.95 22.13 13.65
C LYS A 32 8.48 23.49 14.19
N LYS A 33 7.81 24.30 13.37
CA LYS A 33 7.35 25.65 13.73
C LYS A 33 6.18 25.63 14.73
N TYR A 34 5.28 24.67 14.62
CA TYR A 34 4.06 24.56 15.43
C TYR A 34 4.05 23.34 16.36
N ARG A 35 5.23 22.86 16.78
CA ARG A 35 5.38 21.66 17.63
C ARG A 35 4.51 21.68 18.89
N ASN A 36 4.32 22.87 19.47
CA ASN A 36 3.56 23.08 20.71
C ASN A 36 2.08 23.43 20.47
N ASP A 37 1.65 23.54 19.21
CA ASP A 37 0.28 23.94 18.84
C ASP A 37 -0.27 23.00 17.75
N PRO A 38 -0.80 21.83 18.16
CA PRO A 38 -1.30 20.82 17.23
C PRO A 38 -2.52 21.29 16.43
N GLN A 39 -3.33 22.20 16.98
CA GLN A 39 -4.48 22.75 16.26
C GLN A 39 -4.01 23.61 15.09
N LYS A 40 -3.06 24.52 15.34
CA LYS A 40 -2.49 25.39 14.31
C LYS A 40 -1.66 24.62 13.29
N LEU A 41 -0.99 23.55 13.71
CA LEU A 41 -0.31 22.63 12.80
C LEU A 41 -1.29 21.99 11.81
N ASN A 42 -2.42 21.46 12.28
CA ASN A 42 -3.43 20.85 11.41
C ASN A 42 -4.04 21.87 10.44
N GLU A 43 -4.36 23.07 10.93
CA GLU A 43 -4.89 24.16 10.10
C GLU A 43 -3.91 24.54 8.99
N LYS A 44 -2.63 24.77 9.31
CA LYS A 44 -1.60 25.15 8.34
C LYS A 44 -1.26 24.02 7.37
N THR A 45 -1.29 22.78 7.82
CA THR A 45 -1.09 21.62 6.94
C THR A 45 -2.23 21.50 5.93
N MET A 46 -3.49 21.67 6.37
CA MET A 46 -4.65 21.68 5.46
C MET A 46 -4.63 22.88 4.51
N ALA A 47 -4.22 24.06 4.98
CA ALA A 47 -4.05 25.25 4.13
C ALA A 47 -3.01 25.00 3.04
N LEU A 48 -1.86 24.42 3.40
CA LEU A 48 -0.79 24.07 2.48
C LEU A 48 -1.25 23.08 1.40
N TRP A 49 -2.03 22.06 1.78
CA TRP A 49 -2.61 21.11 0.83
C TRP A 49 -3.60 21.77 -0.13
N ARG A 50 -4.40 22.73 0.35
CA ARG A 50 -5.33 23.52 -0.49
C ARG A 50 -4.58 24.42 -1.47
N GLU A 51 -3.54 25.12 -1.01
CA GLU A 51 -2.71 25.99 -1.85
C GLU A 51 -2.08 25.21 -3.02
N HIS A 52 -1.63 23.98 -2.75
CA HIS A 52 -1.03 23.12 -3.77
C HIS A 52 -2.04 22.21 -4.52
N ASN A 53 -3.35 22.40 -4.29
CA ASN A 53 -4.43 21.63 -4.89
C ASN A 53 -4.26 20.10 -4.74
N VAL A 54 -3.84 19.67 -3.56
CA VAL A 54 -3.62 18.27 -3.21
C VAL A 54 -4.75 17.76 -2.32
N ASN A 55 -5.42 16.68 -2.74
CA ASN A 55 -6.50 16.07 -1.98
C ASN A 55 -5.98 14.90 -1.12
N PRO A 56 -5.96 14.99 0.23
CA PRO A 56 -5.48 13.91 1.09
C PRO A 56 -6.36 12.64 1.00
N LEU A 57 -7.63 12.77 0.62
CA LEU A 57 -8.55 11.63 0.46
C LEU A 57 -8.18 10.74 -0.73
N ALA A 58 -7.40 11.25 -1.68
CA ALA A 58 -6.86 10.42 -2.76
C ALA A 58 -5.94 9.30 -2.23
N GLY A 59 -5.35 9.47 -1.04
CA GLY A 59 -4.49 8.47 -0.40
C GLY A 59 -5.25 7.36 0.34
N CYS A 60 -6.50 7.60 0.78
CA CYS A 60 -7.33 6.57 1.43
C CYS A 60 -8.25 5.82 0.47
N LEU A 61 -8.41 6.32 -0.76
CA LEU A 61 -9.19 5.69 -1.82
C LEU A 61 -8.78 4.23 -2.12
N PRO A 62 -7.50 3.82 -2.10
CA PRO A 62 -7.11 2.41 -2.26
C PRO A 62 -7.71 1.51 -1.18
N VAL A 63 -7.76 1.98 0.07
CA VAL A 63 -8.27 1.21 1.21
C VAL A 63 -9.76 0.99 1.07
N LEU A 64 -10.51 2.02 0.67
CA LEU A 64 -11.96 1.92 0.45
C LEU A 64 -12.32 0.92 -0.64
N ILE A 65 -11.54 0.88 -1.73
CA ILE A 65 -11.74 -0.11 -2.81
C ILE A 65 -11.29 -1.51 -2.35
N GLN A 66 -10.29 -1.59 -1.48
CA GLN A 66 -9.72 -2.87 -1.03
C GLN A 66 -10.62 -3.59 -0.01
N LEU A 67 -11.37 -2.87 0.83
CA LEU A 67 -12.21 -3.45 1.88
C LEU A 67 -13.29 -4.42 1.34
N PRO A 68 -14.10 -4.07 0.32
CA PRO A 68 -15.08 -4.99 -0.27
C PRO A 68 -14.44 -6.25 -0.86
N ILE A 69 -13.27 -6.12 -1.50
CA ILE A 69 -12.55 -7.26 -2.10
C ILE A 69 -12.08 -8.22 -1.02
N LEU A 70 -11.58 -7.69 0.11
CA LEU A 70 -11.13 -8.51 1.23
C LEU A 70 -12.30 -9.24 1.88
N TRP A 71 -13.46 -8.58 2.03
CA TRP A 71 -14.67 -9.22 2.55
C TRP A 71 -15.18 -10.33 1.63
N ALA A 72 -15.24 -10.08 0.32
CA ALA A 72 -15.65 -11.08 -0.67
C ALA A 72 -14.69 -12.28 -0.72
N PHE A 73 -13.39 -12.03 -0.68
CA PHE A 73 -12.37 -13.08 -0.64
C PHE A 73 -12.46 -13.92 0.63
N PHE A 74 -12.64 -13.28 1.79
CA PHE A 74 -12.79 -13.98 3.06
C PHE A 74 -14.10 -14.79 3.13
N ALA A 75 -15.19 -14.25 2.59
CA ALA A 75 -16.45 -14.98 2.46
C ALA A 75 -16.30 -16.21 1.55
N ALA A 76 -15.59 -16.08 0.42
CA ALA A 76 -15.30 -17.20 -0.48
C ALA A 76 -14.40 -18.26 0.16
N LEU A 77 -13.33 -17.86 0.87
CA LEU A 77 -12.47 -18.77 1.62
C LEU A 77 -13.23 -19.55 2.71
N ARG A 78 -14.27 -18.97 3.31
CA ARG A 78 -15.07 -19.67 4.31
C ARG A 78 -16.13 -20.59 3.72
N ALA A 79 -16.60 -20.29 2.50
CA ALA A 79 -17.65 -21.04 1.83
C ALA A 79 -17.12 -22.25 1.04
N TYR A 80 -15.83 -22.25 0.68
CA TYR A 80 -15.21 -23.32 -0.11
C TYR A 80 -14.53 -24.37 0.78
N ASP A 81 -14.78 -25.65 0.51
CA ASP A 81 -14.13 -26.76 1.20
C ASP A 81 -12.85 -27.16 0.45
N PHE A 82 -11.70 -26.77 0.99
CA PHE A 82 -10.38 -27.00 0.38
C PHE A 82 -9.87 -28.44 0.52
N ARG A 83 -10.60 -29.32 1.21
CA ARG A 83 -10.16 -30.70 1.52
C ARG A 83 -9.95 -31.60 0.30
N ALA A 84 -10.47 -31.23 -0.87
CA ALA A 84 -10.41 -32.05 -2.09
C ALA A 84 -9.31 -31.62 -3.08
N ASP A 85 -8.65 -30.48 -2.86
CA ASP A 85 -7.70 -29.93 -3.84
C ASP A 85 -6.25 -30.32 -3.53
N PRO A 86 -5.45 -30.70 -4.55
CA PRO A 86 -4.01 -30.88 -4.38
C PRO A 86 -3.39 -29.52 -4.02
N GLY A 87 -2.52 -29.51 -3.01
CA GLY A 87 -1.86 -28.30 -2.53
C GLY A 87 -1.26 -27.40 -3.64
N PHE A 88 -1.13 -26.10 -3.36
CA PHE A 88 -0.60 -25.12 -4.30
C PHE A 88 0.88 -24.82 -4.02
N LEU A 89 1.77 -25.08 -4.98
CA LEU A 89 3.23 -24.95 -4.84
C LEU A 89 3.76 -25.81 -3.67
N TRP A 90 4.16 -25.19 -2.55
CA TRP A 90 4.61 -25.87 -1.32
C TRP A 90 3.52 -25.91 -0.23
N ILE A 91 2.35 -25.32 -0.50
CA ILE A 91 1.25 -25.18 0.46
C ILE A 91 0.34 -26.40 0.33
N ALA A 92 0.36 -27.29 1.31
CA ALA A 92 -0.48 -28.50 1.31
C ALA A 92 -1.98 -28.20 1.49
N ASP A 93 -2.31 -27.19 2.30
CA ASP A 93 -3.69 -26.77 2.56
C ASP A 93 -3.77 -25.23 2.68
N LEU A 94 -4.57 -24.60 1.82
CA LEU A 94 -4.78 -23.16 1.80
C LEU A 94 -5.57 -22.64 3.01
N ALA A 95 -6.33 -23.50 3.69
CA ALA A 95 -7.07 -23.14 4.90
C ALA A 95 -6.17 -23.14 6.15
N SER A 96 -5.12 -23.98 6.16
CA SER A 96 -4.14 -24.03 7.23
C SER A 96 -3.12 -22.87 7.15
N PRO A 97 -2.58 -22.37 8.28
CA PRO A 97 -1.51 -21.38 8.26
C PRO A 97 -0.17 -21.94 7.76
N ASP A 98 0.57 -21.15 6.96
CA ASP A 98 1.97 -21.42 6.62
C ASP A 98 2.88 -20.76 7.67
N PRO A 99 3.69 -21.51 8.42
CA PRO A 99 4.45 -20.96 9.54
C PRO A 99 5.70 -20.17 9.14
N TYR A 100 6.22 -20.31 7.91
CA TYR A 100 7.57 -19.87 7.56
C TYR A 100 7.66 -19.06 6.26
N VAL A 101 7.23 -19.62 5.12
CA VAL A 101 7.50 -19.04 3.80
C VAL A 101 6.60 -17.84 3.53
N LEU A 102 5.28 -18.00 3.68
CA LEU A 102 4.34 -16.91 3.42
C LEU A 102 4.48 -15.71 4.37
N PRO A 103 4.76 -15.90 5.67
CA PRO A 103 5.05 -14.81 6.59
C PRO A 103 6.25 -13.97 6.18
N ILE A 104 7.35 -14.61 5.78
CA ILE A 104 8.56 -13.92 5.32
C ILE A 104 8.24 -13.13 4.03
N LEU A 105 7.58 -13.76 3.06
CA LEU A 105 7.19 -13.10 1.81
C LEU A 105 6.24 -11.93 2.06
N THR A 106 5.31 -12.06 3.01
CA THR A 106 4.38 -10.98 3.39
C THR A 106 5.15 -9.79 3.94
N GLY A 107 6.11 -10.03 4.85
CA GLY A 107 6.96 -8.98 5.40
C GLY A 107 7.80 -8.28 4.34
N VAL A 108 8.49 -9.05 3.50
CA VAL A 108 9.37 -8.51 2.43
C VAL A 108 8.56 -7.71 1.42
N THR A 109 7.46 -8.25 0.90
CA THR A 109 6.64 -7.55 -0.10
C THR A 109 5.98 -6.31 0.47
N THR A 110 5.49 -6.36 1.72
CA THR A 110 4.91 -5.19 2.39
C THR A 110 5.97 -4.12 2.62
N PHE A 111 7.18 -4.51 3.04
CA PHE A 111 8.30 -3.58 3.18
C PHE A 111 8.64 -2.89 1.86
N LEU A 112 8.70 -3.64 0.76
CA LEU A 112 8.95 -3.08 -0.58
C LEU A 112 7.86 -2.08 -0.98
N VAL A 113 6.58 -2.44 -0.83
CA VAL A 113 5.45 -1.53 -1.12
C VAL A 113 5.55 -0.26 -0.27
N THR A 114 5.72 -0.38 1.06
CA THR A 114 5.80 0.76 1.97
C THR A 114 7.01 1.64 1.69
N ARG A 115 8.16 1.05 1.34
CA ARG A 115 9.38 1.80 0.97
C ARG A 115 9.18 2.60 -0.31
N MET A 116 8.42 2.08 -1.26
CA MET A 116 8.10 2.83 -2.46
C MET A 116 7.12 3.96 -2.12
N THR A 117 6.08 3.72 -1.31
CA THR A 117 4.98 4.69 -1.06
C THR A 117 5.27 5.71 0.03
N SER A 118 6.26 5.48 0.89
CA SER A 118 6.56 6.34 2.04
C SER A 118 8.00 6.82 2.01
N THR A 119 8.17 8.13 2.19
CA THR A 119 9.45 8.75 2.50
C THR A 119 9.57 8.83 4.02
N ALA A 120 10.50 8.09 4.61
CA ALA A 120 10.67 7.96 6.06
C ALA A 120 11.39 9.15 6.70
N ALA A 121 10.77 10.33 6.57
CA ALA A 121 11.37 11.57 7.05
C ALA A 121 11.20 11.76 8.56
N ASP A 122 10.05 11.37 9.11
CA ASP A 122 9.74 11.51 10.54
C ASP A 122 9.85 10.18 11.31
N PRO A 123 10.14 10.18 12.64
CA PRO A 123 10.27 8.96 13.44
C PRO A 123 9.03 8.05 13.39
N SER A 124 7.83 8.63 13.34
CA SER A 124 6.57 7.88 13.19
C SER A 124 6.48 7.14 11.85
N GLN A 125 6.94 7.78 10.76
CA GLN A 125 6.99 7.16 9.43
C GLN A 125 8.05 6.05 9.35
N ARG A 126 9.14 6.15 10.12
CA ARG A 126 10.14 5.08 10.24
C ARG A 126 9.56 3.84 10.92
N VAL A 127 8.74 4.02 11.96
CA VAL A 127 8.02 2.90 12.59
C VAL A 127 7.05 2.26 11.61
N MET A 128 6.34 3.04 10.78
CA MET A 128 5.50 2.47 9.73
C MET A 128 6.32 1.76 8.64
N LEU A 129 7.48 2.29 8.26
CA LEU A 129 8.34 1.72 7.22
C LEU A 129 8.94 0.37 7.64
N TYR A 130 9.43 0.26 8.88
CA TYR A 130 10.14 -0.95 9.35
C TYR A 130 9.30 -1.81 10.30
N GLY A 131 8.58 -1.18 11.23
CA GLY A 131 7.80 -1.87 12.25
C GLY A 131 6.55 -2.55 11.69
N MET A 132 5.79 -1.86 10.83
CA MET A 132 4.53 -2.43 10.30
C MET A 132 4.73 -3.70 9.45
N PRO A 133 5.71 -3.78 8.53
CA PRO A 133 5.96 -5.01 7.79
C PRO A 133 6.40 -6.19 8.67
N VAL A 134 7.22 -5.93 9.69
CA VAL A 134 7.65 -6.97 10.64
C VAL A 134 6.47 -7.46 11.49
N PHE A 135 5.65 -6.52 11.98
CA PHE A 135 4.44 -6.85 12.71
C PHE A 135 3.48 -7.70 11.87
N LEU A 136 3.21 -7.29 10.62
CA LEU A 136 2.35 -8.05 9.71
C LEU A 136 2.93 -9.43 9.38
N ALA A 137 4.25 -9.56 9.22
CA ALA A 137 4.89 -10.85 9.03
C ALA A 137 4.64 -11.78 10.23
N ILE A 138 4.75 -11.29 11.47
CA ILE A 138 4.48 -12.10 12.66
C ILE A 138 3.01 -12.52 12.75
N VAL A 139 2.09 -11.58 12.53
CA VAL A 139 0.64 -11.84 12.59
C VAL A 139 0.19 -12.78 11.48
N SER A 140 0.77 -12.68 10.29
CA SER A 140 0.41 -13.52 9.15
C SER A 140 0.65 -15.02 9.38
N ARG A 141 1.49 -15.40 10.35
CA ARG A 141 1.66 -16.80 10.79
C ARG A 141 0.38 -17.42 11.36
N GLN A 142 -0.57 -16.59 11.81
CA GLN A 142 -1.84 -17.03 12.36
C GLN A 142 -2.96 -17.04 11.31
N PHE A 143 -2.69 -16.56 10.10
CA PHE A 143 -3.67 -16.47 9.02
C PHE A 143 -3.63 -17.73 8.15
N ALA A 144 -4.78 -18.10 7.59
CA ALA A 144 -4.85 -19.13 6.56
C ALA A 144 -3.88 -18.82 5.41
N ALA A 145 -3.18 -19.83 4.90
CA ALA A 145 -2.19 -19.67 3.84
C ALA A 145 -2.78 -19.00 2.59
N GLY A 146 -4.05 -19.25 2.26
CA GLY A 146 -4.75 -18.58 1.18
C GLY A 146 -4.82 -17.05 1.35
N LEU A 147 -5.02 -16.56 2.58
CA LEU A 147 -5.04 -15.12 2.87
C LEU A 147 -3.66 -14.50 2.76
N ALA A 148 -2.63 -15.16 3.31
CA ALA A 148 -1.25 -14.67 3.21
C ALA A 148 -0.76 -14.70 1.76
N LEU A 149 -1.08 -15.74 0.99
CA LEU A 149 -0.78 -15.84 -0.44
C LEU A 149 -1.46 -14.73 -1.24
N TYR A 150 -2.75 -14.49 -1.00
CA TYR A 150 -3.46 -13.36 -1.61
C TYR A 150 -2.77 -12.03 -1.33
N TRP A 151 -2.32 -11.82 -0.08
CA TRP A 151 -1.61 -10.60 0.31
C TRP A 151 -0.29 -10.42 -0.46
N VAL A 152 0.52 -11.47 -0.52
CA VAL A 152 1.81 -11.48 -1.24
C VAL A 152 1.58 -11.17 -2.73
N VAL A 153 0.66 -11.88 -3.37
CA VAL A 153 0.33 -11.67 -4.78
C VAL A 153 -0.19 -10.26 -5.01
N SER A 154 -1.09 -9.76 -4.15
CA SER A 154 -1.61 -8.40 -4.19
C SER A 154 -0.51 -7.34 -4.08
N ASN A 155 0.50 -7.54 -3.23
CA ASN A 155 1.65 -6.64 -3.11
C ASN A 155 2.54 -6.68 -4.36
N LEU A 156 2.81 -7.88 -4.90
CA LEU A 156 3.59 -8.01 -6.14
C LEU A 156 2.91 -7.29 -7.30
N PHE A 157 1.59 -7.42 -7.42
CA PHE A 157 0.82 -6.65 -8.40
C PHE A 157 0.95 -5.14 -8.17
N GLN A 158 0.85 -4.65 -6.93
CA GLN A 158 1.03 -3.22 -6.63
C GLN A 158 2.42 -2.71 -7.04
N ILE A 159 3.47 -3.51 -6.79
CA ILE A 159 4.85 -3.17 -7.17
C ILE A 159 4.94 -3.06 -8.69
N VAL A 160 4.45 -4.07 -9.43
CA VAL A 160 4.49 -4.09 -10.90
C VAL A 160 3.68 -2.94 -11.48
N GLU A 161 2.45 -2.75 -11.01
CA GLU A 161 1.56 -1.66 -11.43
C GLU A 161 2.22 -0.29 -11.26
N ARG A 162 2.88 -0.08 -10.12
CA ARG A 162 3.61 1.14 -9.87
C ARG A 162 4.80 1.33 -10.82
N TYR A 163 5.58 0.28 -11.05
CA TYR A 163 6.68 0.32 -12.03
C TYR A 163 6.18 0.66 -13.44
N LEU A 164 5.04 0.10 -13.85
CA LEU A 164 4.42 0.37 -15.14
C LEU A 164 3.92 1.81 -15.25
N VAL A 165 3.28 2.36 -14.22
CA VAL A 165 2.81 3.75 -14.23
C VAL A 165 3.99 4.73 -14.20
N ASP A 166 5.00 4.51 -13.36
CA ASP A 166 6.22 5.33 -13.36
C ASP A 166 6.95 5.27 -14.71
N TRP A 167 6.94 4.12 -15.39
CA TRP A 167 7.48 3.97 -16.74
C TRP A 167 6.66 4.72 -17.78
N ALA A 168 5.32 4.62 -17.74
CA ALA A 168 4.42 5.30 -18.65
C ALA A 168 4.54 6.83 -18.52
N ASP A 169 4.53 7.35 -17.29
CA ASP A 169 4.72 8.78 -17.00
C ASP A 169 6.08 9.29 -17.53
N ARG A 170 7.16 8.50 -17.39
CA ARG A 170 8.48 8.84 -17.95
C ARG A 170 8.52 8.86 -19.48
N ARG A 171 7.73 8.03 -20.16
CA ARG A 171 7.66 8.01 -21.63
C ARG A 171 6.84 9.20 -22.15
N ALA A 172 5.74 9.53 -21.51
CA ALA A 172 4.94 10.71 -21.84
C ALA A 172 5.80 11.99 -21.74
N ALA A 173 6.53 12.16 -20.64
CA ALA A 173 7.41 13.32 -20.44
C ALA A 173 8.55 13.44 -21.47
N LYS A 174 9.01 12.32 -22.06
CA LYS A 174 10.04 12.33 -23.12
C LYS A 174 9.46 12.60 -24.51
N GLY A 175 8.19 12.24 -24.75
CA GLY A 175 7.50 12.49 -26.02
C GLY A 175 7.01 13.93 -26.17
N GLU A 176 6.81 14.65 -25.07
CA GLU A 176 6.48 16.09 -25.07
C GLU A 176 7.71 16.99 -25.22
N ALA A 177 8.93 16.43 -25.10
CA ALA A 177 10.20 17.17 -25.11
C ALA A 177 10.98 17.04 -26.43
N GLY A 178 10.42 16.40 -27.46
CA GLY A 178 11.02 16.23 -28.79
C GLY A 178 10.06 16.67 -29.88
#